data_AF-A0AAU2HVR6-F1
#
_entry.id   AF-A0AAU2HVR6-F1
#
_cell.length_a   1.000
_cell.length_b   1.000
_cell.length_c   1.000
_cell.angle_alpha   90.00
_cell.angle_beta   90.00
_cell.angle_gamma   90.00
#
_symmetry.space_group_name_H-M   'P 1'
#
loop_
_entity.id
_entity.type
_entity.pdbx_description
1 polymer ?
#
loop_
_entity_poly.entity_id
_entity_poly.type
_entity_poly.pdbx_seq_one_letter_code
_entity_poly.pdbx_strand_id
1 'polypeptide(L)'
;MNGQQQRHQEPVDVHLILRRDGAAGPEVLLSRRAGSVYAAGLWHFPSGQGRCRMCLYALAHIGEQTLTSGVQLWMDGAGLRPRWRGYRLVTGQDGIRRPVAAEGTADRRQPLVSPAIATASQLALFAAPPRHWEVLHQRELPALSDRAEALRRELAQVAARQQWRPRVASAHQRTLTVITAWLGVDAPIEEADLWAIARLGNSYNARRLIPFLTERGLLIADHVRHADPHRAGVARLRRRIPGHLLPEVDVWIAVLRGEGRRPSRPFSWKTVNGYLGYATPLLESWGPSVTSLREITTVHVQEAVDNASGVGGVFTALRSLFKALKRERVIFHDPARSATFAFRVAVRRPVSSDRLVGLIDRVPTASGRVAVALTAIHALRAHTIRGTLLSDLNRSKGTLGVRGTSGRQTRLVYLDDFTLSLIATILKERAARRPHSTNPHLLVTRVTAHDPEGPQMSHKAFQYFFRRLGINAEQVRIDRILDEARATADPVHLMTVFGITEDTAMDYLRSAHPERFPTDPIAP
;
A
#
# COMPACT_ATOMS: atom_id res chain seq x y z
N MET A 1 49.72 8.73 33.80
CA MET A 1 48.58 7.88 34.20
C MET A 1 47.42 8.19 33.26
N ASN A 2 47.19 7.33 32.27
CA ASN A 2 46.13 7.45 31.26
C ASN A 2 44.78 7.05 31.88
N GLY A 3 43.94 8.03 32.22
CA GLY A 3 42.55 7.78 32.57
C GLY A 3 41.72 7.53 31.31
N GLN A 4 41.41 6.27 31.01
CA GLN A 4 40.46 5.91 29.96
C GLN A 4 39.12 6.62 30.21
N GLN A 5 38.70 7.50 29.30
CA GLN A 5 37.32 7.99 29.28
C GLN A 5 36.41 6.82 28.92
N GLN A 6 35.82 6.20 29.94
CA GLN A 6 34.86 5.12 29.78
C GLN A 6 33.57 5.71 29.17
N ARG A 7 33.25 5.37 27.92
CA ARG A 7 31.96 5.70 27.32
C ARG A 7 30.89 4.78 27.92
N HIS A 8 29.98 5.34 28.69
CA HIS A 8 28.83 4.62 29.24
C HIS A 8 27.70 4.54 28.19
N GLN A 9 27.10 3.35 28.00
CA GLN A 9 25.93 3.12 27.13
C GLN A 9 24.66 2.86 27.96
N GLU A 10 24.44 3.66 29.01
CA GLU A 10 23.29 3.52 29.90
C GLU A 10 22.26 4.64 29.65
N PRO A 11 20.95 4.38 29.78
CA PRO A 11 19.93 5.43 29.68
C PRO A 11 20.02 6.40 30.88
N VAL A 12 20.11 7.71 30.63
CA VAL A 12 20.24 8.74 31.68
C VAL A 12 19.00 9.65 31.71
N ASP A 13 18.36 9.77 32.88
CA ASP A 13 17.23 10.68 33.15
C ASP A 13 17.73 12.12 33.42
N VAL A 14 17.63 13.03 32.44
CA VAL A 14 18.06 14.44 32.61
C VAL A 14 16.86 15.32 32.94
N HIS A 15 16.62 15.57 34.23
CA HIS A 15 15.55 16.46 34.69
C HIS A 15 16.06 17.87 35.07
N LEU A 16 17.36 18.10 35.08
CA LEU A 16 17.97 19.40 35.33
C LEU A 16 19.30 19.51 34.55
N ILE A 17 19.43 20.56 33.75
CA ILE A 17 20.70 21.00 33.16
C ILE A 17 21.06 22.29 33.89
N LEU A 18 21.95 22.19 34.88
CA LEU A 18 22.57 23.36 35.50
C LEU A 18 23.90 23.61 34.81
N ARG A 19 23.97 24.71 34.06
CA ARG A 19 25.22 25.23 33.51
C ARG A 19 25.79 26.24 34.50
N ARG A 20 27.04 26.04 34.92
CA ARG A 20 27.84 27.04 35.63
C ARG A 20 29.11 27.32 34.85
N ASP A 21 29.68 28.51 34.95
CA ASP A 21 30.98 28.78 34.35
C ASP A 21 32.08 28.45 35.37
N GLY A 22 32.89 27.43 35.06
CA GLY A 22 34.03 26.99 35.87
C GLY A 22 35.36 27.53 35.33
N ALA A 23 36.43 27.35 36.08
CA ALA A 23 37.75 27.87 35.72
C ALA A 23 38.34 27.30 34.40
N ALA A 24 37.78 26.17 33.92
CA ALA A 24 38.16 25.54 32.65
C ALA A 24 37.12 25.75 31.52
N GLY A 25 36.10 26.58 31.75
CA GLY A 25 34.99 26.82 30.82
C GLY A 25 33.62 26.41 31.37
N PRO A 26 32.57 26.43 30.54
CA PRO A 26 31.21 26.11 30.98
C PRO A 26 31.09 24.62 31.38
N GLU A 27 30.71 24.39 32.63
CA GLU A 27 30.49 23.09 33.23
C GLU A 27 28.99 22.80 33.32
N VAL A 28 28.59 21.57 32.98
CA VAL A 28 27.19 21.13 33.03
C VAL A 28 27.03 20.03 34.08
N LEU A 29 26.18 20.27 35.08
CA LEU A 29 25.80 19.30 36.11
C LEU A 29 24.57 18.51 35.64
N LEU A 30 24.71 17.18 35.60
CA LEU A 30 23.66 16.22 35.28
C LEU A 30 23.32 15.40 36.53
N SER A 31 22.05 15.35 36.93
CA SER A 31 21.60 14.49 38.03
C SER A 31 21.47 13.04 37.58
N ARG A 32 22.06 12.09 38.34
CA ARG A 32 21.96 10.63 38.13
C ARG A 32 20.96 10.03 39.12
N ARG A 33 20.18 9.03 38.69
CA ARG A 33 19.50 8.07 39.58
C ARG A 33 19.86 6.64 39.17
N ALA A 34 19.99 5.73 40.12
CA ALA A 34 20.09 4.30 39.86
C ALA A 34 18.66 3.71 39.78
N GLY A 35 18.23 3.24 38.60
CA GLY A 35 16.91 2.61 38.39
C GLY A 35 16.35 2.76 36.97
N SER A 36 15.16 2.19 36.72
CA SER A 36 14.45 2.31 35.44
C SER A 36 13.87 3.71 35.21
N VAL A 37 13.94 4.13 33.94
CA VAL A 37 13.72 5.50 33.46
C VAL A 37 12.23 5.89 33.47
N TYR A 38 11.89 7.04 34.05
CA TYR A 38 10.49 7.39 34.42
C TYR A 38 9.57 7.73 33.24
N ALA A 39 10.12 7.93 32.04
CA ALA A 39 9.39 8.51 30.92
C ALA A 39 9.47 7.69 29.63
N ALA A 40 9.56 6.35 29.68
CA ALA A 40 9.54 5.53 28.47
C ALA A 40 8.30 5.86 27.60
N GLY A 41 8.50 6.65 26.54
CA GLY A 41 7.45 7.09 25.61
C GLY A 41 7.15 8.60 25.50
N LEU A 42 7.83 9.51 26.23
CA LEU A 42 7.50 10.96 26.21
C LEU A 42 8.69 11.93 26.02
N TRP A 43 9.80 11.49 25.41
CA TRP A 43 11.09 12.18 25.43
C TRP A 43 11.32 13.19 24.29
N HIS A 44 10.86 14.44 24.37
CA HIS A 44 11.40 15.51 23.49
C HIS A 44 11.32 16.90 24.14
N PHE A 45 12.45 17.58 24.41
CA PHE A 45 12.50 19.04 24.63
C PHE A 45 13.74 19.72 24.04
N PRO A 46 13.55 20.82 23.28
CA PRO A 46 13.75 22.18 23.82
C PRO A 46 12.50 23.07 23.67
N SER A 47 12.63 24.35 24.01
CA SER A 47 11.56 25.34 24.15
C SER A 47 11.62 26.47 23.13
N GLY A 48 10.46 27.06 22.80
CA GLY A 48 10.33 28.47 22.45
C GLY A 48 9.94 29.29 23.69
N GLN A 49 10.39 30.54 23.79
CA GLN A 49 10.19 31.44 24.95
C GLN A 49 10.81 30.96 26.29
N GLY A 50 11.77 30.03 26.26
CA GLY A 50 12.50 29.57 27.46
C GLY A 50 11.76 28.55 28.35
N ARG A 51 10.63 27.95 27.91
CA ARG A 51 9.87 26.95 28.70
C ARG A 51 9.55 25.67 27.90
N CYS A 52 9.80 24.48 28.48
CA CYS A 52 9.53 23.20 27.81
C CYS A 52 8.02 22.90 27.71
N ARG A 53 7.55 22.00 26.83
CA ARG A 53 6.11 21.66 26.65
C ARG A 53 5.50 21.04 27.91
N MET A 54 6.29 20.37 28.76
CA MET A 54 5.81 19.92 30.07
C MET A 54 5.55 21.11 30.99
N CYS A 55 6.39 22.16 30.96
CA CYS A 55 6.16 23.41 31.68
C CYS A 55 4.96 24.18 31.12
N LEU A 56 4.76 24.21 29.79
CA LEU A 56 3.57 24.81 29.17
C LEU A 56 2.27 24.07 29.55
N TYR A 57 2.30 22.73 29.58
CA TYR A 57 1.19 21.93 30.07
C TYR A 57 0.90 22.23 31.55
N ALA A 58 1.93 22.26 32.39
CA ALA A 58 1.78 22.58 33.82
C ALA A 58 1.24 23.99 34.05
N LEU A 59 1.65 24.99 33.26
CA LEU A 59 1.10 26.34 33.29
C LEU A 59 -0.39 26.37 32.99
N ALA A 60 -0.80 25.69 31.91
CA ALA A 60 -2.19 25.66 31.47
C ALA A 60 -3.13 24.95 32.47
N HIS A 61 -2.61 23.98 33.24
CA HIS A 61 -3.43 23.13 34.12
C HIS A 61 -3.28 23.43 35.61
N ILE A 62 -2.18 24.05 36.03
CA ILE A 62 -1.81 24.22 37.45
C ILE A 62 -1.55 25.70 37.80
N GLY A 63 -1.33 26.56 36.79
CA GLY A 63 -1.14 28.00 36.98
C GLY A 63 0.31 28.43 37.27
N GLU A 64 0.60 29.71 37.02
CA GLU A 64 1.97 30.26 36.94
C GLU A 64 2.71 30.31 38.28
N GLN A 65 1.99 30.45 39.40
CA GLN A 65 2.58 30.48 40.76
C GLN A 65 3.28 29.17 41.15
N THR A 66 3.01 28.08 40.44
CA THR A 66 3.52 26.74 40.73
C THR A 66 4.90 26.48 40.13
N LEU A 67 5.32 27.22 39.09
CA LEU A 67 6.66 27.06 38.50
C LEU A 67 7.75 27.82 39.26
N THR A 68 7.38 28.88 39.99
CA THR A 68 8.31 29.72 40.74
C THR A 68 8.79 29.12 42.06
N SER A 69 8.11 28.08 42.57
CA SER A 69 8.37 27.49 43.89
C SER A 69 9.16 26.19 43.89
N GLY A 70 9.65 25.74 42.72
CA GLY A 70 10.43 24.51 42.60
C GLY A 70 9.59 23.27 42.90
N VAL A 71 8.93 22.72 41.88
CA VAL A 71 7.92 21.68 42.05
C VAL A 71 8.34 20.40 41.35
N GLN A 72 8.31 19.28 42.07
CA GLN A 72 8.51 17.95 41.51
C GLN A 72 7.18 17.41 40.97
N LEU A 73 7.10 17.22 39.66
CA LEU A 73 5.93 16.63 38.99
C LEU A 73 5.99 15.11 39.11
N TRP A 74 4.93 14.48 39.63
CA TRP A 74 4.79 13.02 39.70
C TRP A 74 3.91 12.51 38.55
N MET A 75 4.33 11.43 37.90
CA MET A 75 3.56 10.75 36.84
C MET A 75 3.37 9.29 37.25
N ASP A 76 2.14 8.87 37.57
CA ASP A 76 1.84 7.44 37.67
C ASP A 76 1.43 6.87 36.30
N GLY A 77 1.69 5.58 36.09
CA GLY A 77 1.47 4.89 34.82
C GLY A 77 0.00 4.77 34.37
N ALA A 78 -0.94 5.41 35.08
CA ALA A 78 -2.37 5.45 34.75
C ALA A 78 -2.79 6.77 34.06
N GLY A 79 -1.87 7.70 33.85
CA GLY A 79 -2.12 8.99 33.21
C GLY A 79 -1.99 10.19 34.17
N LEU A 80 -1.84 11.39 33.62
CA LEU A 80 -1.55 12.61 34.38
C LEU A 80 -2.68 12.98 35.36
N ARG A 81 -2.57 12.55 36.61
CA ARG A 81 -3.30 13.13 37.75
C ARG A 81 -2.34 14.03 38.51
N PRO A 82 -2.45 15.37 38.43
CA PRO A 82 -1.58 16.24 39.20
C PRO A 82 -2.01 16.19 40.67
N ARG A 83 -1.38 15.31 41.45
CA ARG A 83 -1.26 15.51 42.89
C ARG A 83 -0.02 16.39 43.09
N TRP A 84 -0.24 17.64 43.48
CA TRP A 84 0.86 18.50 43.85
C TRP A 84 1.15 18.34 45.34
N ARG A 85 2.35 17.86 45.67
CA ARG A 85 3.00 18.12 46.95
C ARG A 85 4.03 19.20 46.71
N GLY A 86 3.84 20.35 47.31
CA GLY A 86 4.94 21.29 47.44
C GLY A 86 4.92 21.98 48.77
N TYR A 87 5.92 22.82 48.97
CA TYR A 87 6.20 23.46 50.24
C TYR A 87 5.73 24.91 50.14
N ARG A 88 4.80 25.31 51.00
CA ARG A 88 4.51 26.74 51.21
C ARG A 88 5.47 27.24 52.28
N LEU A 89 6.19 28.31 52.00
CA LEU A 89 6.99 28.98 53.02
C LEU A 89 6.06 29.72 53.98
N VAL A 90 6.09 29.35 55.25
CA VAL A 90 5.35 30.01 56.33
C VAL A 90 6.37 30.72 57.21
N THR A 91 6.14 31.99 57.50
CA THR A 91 7.01 32.77 58.40
C THR A 91 6.67 32.42 59.83
N GLY A 92 7.63 31.89 60.59
CA GLY A 92 7.47 31.68 62.02
C GLY A 92 7.44 33.00 62.79
N GLN A 93 7.03 32.96 64.07
CA GLN A 93 7.02 34.14 64.94
C GLN A 93 8.44 34.72 65.18
N ASP A 94 9.47 33.93 64.88
CA ASP A 94 10.89 34.29 64.84
C ASP A 94 11.32 34.98 63.53
N GLY A 95 10.39 35.24 62.60
CA GLY A 95 10.67 35.88 61.30
C GLY A 95 11.30 34.95 60.26
N ILE A 96 11.61 33.71 60.63
CA ILE A 96 12.27 32.73 59.76
C ILE A 96 11.22 32.01 58.90
N ARG A 97 11.41 32.04 57.58
CA ARG A 97 10.53 31.31 56.64
C ARG A 97 10.88 29.83 56.62
N ARG A 98 9.94 28.97 57.02
CA ARG A 98 10.10 27.51 57.00
C ARG A 98 9.14 26.87 56.00
N PRO A 99 9.58 25.86 55.23
CA PRO A 99 8.71 25.14 54.28
C PRO A 99 7.74 24.21 55.02
N VAL A 100 6.44 24.37 54.78
CA VAL A 100 5.38 23.49 55.27
C VAL A 100 4.76 22.77 54.08
N ALA A 101 4.58 21.45 54.20
CA ALA A 101 3.97 20.64 53.15
C ALA A 101 2.51 21.06 52.90
N ALA A 102 2.18 21.37 51.66
CA ALA A 102 0.82 21.67 51.21
C ALA A 102 0.42 20.67 50.12
N GLU A 103 -0.80 20.14 50.24
CA GLU A 103 -1.42 19.25 49.25
C GLU A 103 -2.68 19.91 48.68
N GLY A 104 -2.88 19.78 47.37
CA GLY A 104 -4.07 20.24 46.68
C GLY A 104 -4.42 19.35 45.49
N THR A 105 -5.69 19.36 45.08
CA THR A 105 -6.16 18.73 43.84
C THR A 105 -6.60 19.84 42.89
N ALA A 106 -6.02 19.88 41.69
CA ALA A 106 -6.39 20.87 40.67
C ALA A 106 -7.77 20.53 40.10
N ASP A 107 -8.65 21.53 40.05
CA ASP A 107 -9.99 21.39 39.48
C ASP A 107 -9.91 21.15 37.95
N ARG A 108 -10.81 20.32 37.41
CA ARG A 108 -10.81 19.92 36.00
C ARG A 108 -11.29 21.08 35.12
N ARG A 109 -10.41 22.02 34.81
CA ARG A 109 -10.64 22.94 33.67
C ARG A 109 -10.35 22.19 32.38
N GLN A 110 -11.34 22.13 31.49
CA GLN A 110 -11.15 21.61 30.14
C GLN A 110 -9.96 22.33 29.48
N PRO A 111 -9.00 21.60 28.89
CA PRO A 111 -7.87 22.23 28.24
C PRO A 111 -8.33 23.09 27.05
N LEU A 112 -7.99 24.38 27.10
CA LEU A 112 -7.98 25.25 25.94
C LEU A 112 -6.96 24.70 24.94
N VAL A 113 -7.44 24.03 23.89
CA VAL A 113 -6.64 23.57 22.73
C VAL A 113 -5.61 22.49 23.09
N SER A 114 -5.39 21.50 22.21
CA SER A 114 -4.38 20.47 22.45
C SER A 114 -2.99 21.13 22.60
N PRO A 115 -2.25 20.95 23.72
CA PRO A 115 -0.93 21.54 23.95
C PRO A 115 0.15 21.07 22.95
N ALA A 116 -0.20 20.20 22.00
CA ALA A 116 0.64 19.87 20.86
C ALA A 116 0.85 21.02 19.87
N ILE A 117 0.05 22.09 19.99
CA ILE A 117 -0.09 23.15 18.99
C ILE A 117 0.92 24.31 19.16
N ALA A 118 1.75 24.34 20.20
CA ALA A 118 2.48 25.58 20.53
C ALA A 118 3.75 25.90 19.71
N THR A 119 4.36 25.00 18.92
CA THR A 119 5.47 25.40 18.02
C THR A 119 5.74 24.40 16.90
N ALA A 120 5.27 24.69 15.68
CA ALA A 120 5.45 23.82 14.51
C ALA A 120 6.90 23.71 13.99
N SER A 121 7.81 24.59 14.46
CA SER A 121 9.20 24.68 13.99
C SER A 121 10.21 23.85 14.81
N GLN A 122 9.74 23.02 15.76
CA GLN A 122 10.61 22.24 16.63
C GLN A 122 10.99 20.90 15.99
N LEU A 123 12.29 20.69 15.73
CA LEU A 123 12.82 19.43 15.20
C LEU A 123 12.76 18.31 16.25
N ALA A 124 12.44 17.09 15.80
CA ALA A 124 12.48 15.89 16.64
C ALA A 124 13.93 15.54 16.99
N LEU A 125 14.26 15.46 18.28
CA LEU A 125 15.59 15.02 18.73
C LEU A 125 15.81 13.50 18.57
N PHE A 126 14.74 12.71 18.60
CA PHE A 126 14.75 11.26 18.39
C PHE A 126 13.53 10.83 17.57
N ALA A 127 13.61 9.68 16.89
CA ALA A 127 12.44 9.11 16.21
C ALA A 127 11.39 8.69 17.26
N ALA A 128 10.23 9.33 17.24
CA ALA A 128 9.12 8.98 18.13
C ALA A 128 8.54 7.61 17.71
N PRO A 129 8.15 6.74 18.67
CA PRO A 129 7.38 5.56 18.35
C PRO A 129 6.03 5.94 17.71
N PRO A 130 5.42 5.06 16.89
CA PRO A 130 4.12 5.33 16.28
C PRO A 130 3.06 5.70 17.32
N ARG A 131 2.16 6.64 16.99
CA ARG A 131 1.08 7.07 17.90
C ARG A 131 0.02 5.98 18.03
N HIS A 132 -0.43 5.73 19.25
CA HIS A 132 -1.46 4.72 19.55
C HIS A 132 -2.85 5.37 19.54
N TRP A 133 -3.61 5.15 18.47
CA TRP A 133 -4.94 5.76 18.28
C TRP A 133 -6.10 4.96 18.87
N GLU A 134 -5.87 3.74 19.39
CA GLU A 134 -6.91 2.87 19.94
C GLU A 134 -7.57 3.42 21.22
N VAL A 135 -6.88 4.31 21.93
CA VAL A 135 -7.40 4.98 23.15
C VAL A 135 -8.41 6.10 22.85
N LEU A 136 -8.71 6.39 21.59
CA LEU A 136 -9.65 7.45 21.19
C LEU A 136 -11.06 7.26 21.77
N HIS A 137 -11.50 6.01 21.96
CA HIS A 137 -12.82 5.72 22.53
C HIS A 137 -12.94 6.07 24.02
N GLN A 138 -11.82 6.32 24.70
CA GLN A 138 -11.75 6.53 26.15
C GLN A 138 -11.49 8.00 26.50
N ARG A 139 -11.43 8.91 25.52
CA ARG A 139 -11.06 10.32 25.72
C ARG A 139 -12.01 11.26 25.02
N GLU A 140 -12.33 12.38 25.68
CA GLU A 140 -13.03 13.49 25.06
C GLU A 140 -12.16 14.14 23.97
N LEU A 141 -12.81 14.56 22.89
CA LEU A 141 -12.12 15.19 21.78
C LEU A 141 -11.78 16.65 22.11
N PRO A 142 -10.53 17.11 21.92
CA PRO A 142 -10.18 18.51 22.10
C PRO A 142 -10.97 19.44 21.16
N ALA A 143 -11.12 20.71 21.56
CA ALA A 143 -11.67 21.73 20.69
C ALA A 143 -10.79 21.95 19.44
N LEU A 144 -11.43 22.17 18.29
CA LEU A 144 -10.74 22.48 17.05
C LEU A 144 -10.25 23.93 17.05
N SER A 145 -9.08 24.18 16.46
CA SER A 145 -8.64 25.53 16.12
C SER A 145 -9.42 26.09 14.92
N ASP A 146 -9.45 27.41 14.76
CA ASP A 146 -10.12 28.06 13.62
C ASP A 146 -9.61 27.56 12.27
N ARG A 147 -8.29 27.31 12.17
CA ARG A 147 -7.65 26.75 10.98
C ARG A 147 -8.10 25.32 10.71
N ALA A 148 -8.25 24.51 11.76
CA ALA A 148 -8.79 23.15 11.63
C ALA A 148 -10.26 23.17 11.17
N GLU A 149 -11.07 24.09 11.68
CA GLU A 149 -12.46 24.24 11.26
C GLU A 149 -12.57 24.73 9.81
N ALA A 150 -11.70 25.67 9.38
CA ALA A 150 -11.62 26.10 7.99
C ALA A 150 -11.27 24.95 7.03
N LEU A 151 -10.28 24.12 7.38
CA LEU A 151 -9.90 22.94 6.62
C LEU A 151 -11.05 21.92 6.53
N ARG A 152 -11.83 21.79 7.61
CA ARG A 152 -13.01 20.93 7.69
C ARG A 152 -14.11 21.37 6.73
N ARG A 153 -14.40 22.67 6.67
CA ARG A 153 -15.34 23.29 5.73
C ARG A 153 -14.89 23.10 4.28
N GLU A 154 -13.61 23.27 4.02
CA GLU A 154 -13.05 23.06 2.68
C GLU A 154 -13.21 21.60 2.20
N LEU A 155 -12.94 20.63 3.07
CA LEU A 155 -13.19 19.22 2.76
C LEU A 155 -14.67 18.97 2.47
N ALA A 156 -15.60 19.64 3.17
CA ALA A 156 -17.03 19.52 2.93
C ALA A 156 -17.41 20.07 1.55
N GLN A 157 -16.81 21.18 1.11
CA GLN A 157 -16.99 21.73 -0.24
C GLN A 157 -16.44 20.78 -1.32
N VAL A 158 -15.27 20.17 -1.09
CA VAL A 158 -14.73 19.14 -2.00
C VAL A 158 -15.67 17.94 -2.08
N ALA A 159 -16.17 17.48 -0.94
CA ALA A 159 -17.12 16.36 -0.88
C ALA A 159 -18.44 16.68 -1.61
N ALA A 160 -18.96 17.90 -1.47
CA ALA A 160 -20.16 18.37 -2.15
C ALA A 160 -19.94 18.47 -3.67
N ARG A 161 -18.85 19.13 -4.09
CA ARG A 161 -18.46 19.21 -5.51
C ARG A 161 -18.32 17.82 -6.10
N GLN A 162 -17.60 16.92 -5.44
CA GLN A 162 -17.43 15.55 -5.94
C GLN A 162 -18.63 14.62 -5.66
N GLN A 163 -19.76 15.13 -5.14
CA GLN A 163 -20.97 14.37 -4.82
C GLN A 163 -20.69 13.09 -4.01
N TRP A 164 -19.87 13.21 -2.96
CA TRP A 164 -19.60 12.10 -2.06
C TRP A 164 -20.89 11.65 -1.38
N ARG A 165 -21.06 10.33 -1.20
CA ARG A 165 -22.18 9.79 -0.42
C ARG A 165 -22.09 10.31 1.02
N PRO A 166 -23.23 10.60 1.69
CA PRO A 166 -23.23 11.13 3.06
C PRO A 166 -22.35 10.33 4.02
N ARG A 167 -22.50 9.00 4.06
CA ARG A 167 -21.67 8.11 4.90
C ARG A 167 -20.17 8.21 4.62
N VAL A 168 -19.78 8.39 3.35
CA VAL A 168 -18.37 8.55 2.96
C VAL A 168 -17.86 9.92 3.40
N ALA A 169 -18.63 10.99 3.16
CA ALA A 169 -18.29 12.33 3.61
C ALA A 169 -18.13 12.38 5.14
N SER A 170 -19.09 11.85 5.90
CA SER A 170 -19.04 11.81 7.36
C SER A 170 -17.82 11.05 7.89
N ALA A 171 -17.44 9.92 7.28
CA ALA A 171 -16.27 9.16 7.73
C ALA A 171 -14.96 9.92 7.54
N HIS A 172 -14.78 10.61 6.41
CA HIS A 172 -13.57 11.42 6.17
C HIS A 172 -13.57 12.70 7.02
N GLN A 173 -14.73 13.35 7.17
CA GLN A 173 -14.90 14.50 8.06
C GLN A 173 -14.56 14.15 9.51
N ARG A 174 -15.00 12.98 9.98
CA ARG A 174 -14.70 12.49 11.33
C ARG A 174 -13.21 12.18 11.51
N THR A 175 -12.58 11.50 10.55
CA THR A 175 -11.12 11.25 10.60
C THR A 175 -10.32 12.55 10.61
N LEU A 176 -10.69 13.53 9.76
CA LEU A 176 -10.04 14.85 9.75
C LEU A 176 -10.22 15.56 11.09
N THR A 177 -11.45 15.60 11.62
CA THR A 177 -11.76 16.22 12.92
C THR A 177 -10.90 15.62 14.03
N VAL A 178 -10.82 14.30 14.10
CA VAL A 178 -10.04 13.61 15.13
C VAL A 178 -8.56 13.99 15.03
N ILE A 179 -7.96 13.86 13.84
CA ILE A 179 -6.53 14.08 13.71
C ILE A 179 -6.15 15.56 13.94
N THR A 180 -6.96 16.50 13.45
CA THR A 180 -6.69 17.94 13.63
C THR A 180 -6.99 18.45 15.03
N ALA A 181 -7.93 17.84 15.75
CA ALA A 181 -8.18 18.18 17.16
C ALA A 181 -6.98 17.79 18.04
N TRP A 182 -6.38 16.62 17.79
CA TRP A 182 -5.27 16.11 18.58
C TRP A 182 -3.91 16.71 18.19
N LEU A 183 -3.65 16.86 16.88
CA LEU A 183 -2.35 17.28 16.36
C LEU A 183 -2.31 18.77 15.95
N GLY A 184 -3.45 19.40 15.72
CA GLY A 184 -3.52 20.70 15.07
C GLY A 184 -3.32 20.62 13.55
N VAL A 185 -3.24 21.80 12.90
CA VAL A 185 -3.03 21.95 11.45
C VAL A 185 -1.76 22.74 11.14
N ASP A 186 -1.05 23.20 12.18
CA ASP A 186 0.13 24.04 12.03
C ASP A 186 1.41 23.24 11.71
N ALA A 187 1.38 21.91 11.90
CA ALA A 187 2.44 20.99 11.48
C ALA A 187 1.90 19.93 10.50
N PRO A 188 2.74 19.42 9.59
CA PRO A 188 2.35 18.33 8.69
C PRO A 188 1.92 17.07 9.44
N ILE A 189 0.90 16.40 8.90
CA ILE A 189 0.28 15.20 9.44
C ILE A 189 0.90 13.96 8.79
N GLU A 190 1.27 12.95 9.57
CA GLU A 190 1.78 11.68 9.04
C GLU A 190 0.64 10.86 8.42
N GLU A 191 0.84 10.35 7.21
CA GLU A 191 -0.12 9.45 6.56
C GLU A 191 -0.37 8.17 7.38
N ALA A 192 0.64 7.68 8.10
CA ALA A 192 0.53 6.52 8.98
C ALA A 192 -0.56 6.72 10.06
N ASP A 193 -0.68 7.93 10.61
CA ASP A 193 -1.69 8.27 11.61
C ASP A 193 -3.11 8.24 11.04
N LEU A 194 -3.30 8.77 9.82
CA LEU A 194 -4.60 8.72 9.16
C LEU A 194 -5.06 7.28 8.97
N TRP A 195 -4.16 6.38 8.55
CA TRP A 195 -4.48 4.97 8.39
C TRP A 195 -4.67 4.23 9.71
N ALA A 196 -3.93 4.60 10.76
CA ALA A 196 -4.15 4.06 12.10
C ALA A 196 -5.55 4.41 12.61
N ILE A 197 -5.99 5.67 12.47
CA ILE A 197 -7.37 6.07 12.80
C ILE A 197 -8.40 5.34 11.93
N ALA A 198 -8.14 5.20 10.63
CA ALA A 198 -9.04 4.48 9.72
C ALA A 198 -9.22 2.99 10.07
N ARG A 199 -8.28 2.38 10.80
CA ARG A 199 -8.38 0.99 11.27
C ARG A 199 -9.30 0.80 12.47
N LEU A 200 -9.63 1.88 13.19
CA LEU A 200 -10.50 1.81 14.38
C LEU A 200 -11.94 1.43 14.05
N GLY A 201 -12.36 1.60 12.80
CA GLY A 201 -13.64 1.08 12.33
C GLY A 201 -14.23 1.83 11.15
N ASN A 202 -15.41 1.38 10.73
CA ASN A 202 -16.09 1.85 9.51
C ASN A 202 -16.58 3.32 9.57
N SER A 203 -16.47 3.97 10.73
CA SER A 203 -16.78 5.38 10.93
C SER A 203 -15.62 6.31 10.56
N TYR A 204 -14.46 5.76 10.20
CA TYR A 204 -13.24 6.48 9.87
C TYR A 204 -12.74 6.09 8.48
N ASN A 205 -12.14 7.03 7.75
CA ASN A 205 -11.50 6.75 6.48
C ASN A 205 -10.42 7.77 6.12
N ALA A 206 -9.26 7.29 5.68
CA ALA A 206 -8.12 8.11 5.29
C ALA A 206 -8.03 8.35 3.78
N ARG A 207 -8.68 7.53 2.96
CA ARG A 207 -8.31 7.34 1.55
C ARG A 207 -8.44 8.61 0.71
N ARG A 208 -9.48 9.41 0.94
CA ARG A 208 -9.66 10.70 0.25
C ARG A 208 -9.08 11.90 1.01
N LEU A 209 -8.59 11.70 2.24
CA LEU A 209 -7.90 12.75 3.00
C LEU A 209 -6.45 12.90 2.56
N ILE A 210 -5.78 11.80 2.23
CA ILE A 210 -4.39 11.79 1.74
C ILE A 210 -4.16 12.80 0.62
N PRO A 211 -4.80 12.70 -0.56
CA PRO A 211 -4.61 13.70 -1.63
C PRO A 211 -4.96 15.12 -1.19
N PHE A 212 -6.03 15.27 -0.40
CA PHE A 212 -6.54 16.55 0.04
C PHE A 212 -5.53 17.27 0.93
N LEU A 213 -4.88 16.54 1.83
CA LEU A 213 -3.81 17.05 2.68
C LEU A 213 -2.49 17.20 1.91
N THR A 214 -2.17 16.30 0.97
CA THR A 214 -1.00 16.40 0.09
C THR A 214 -1.03 17.67 -0.75
N GLU A 215 -2.16 17.97 -1.42
CA GLU A 215 -2.36 19.19 -2.21
C GLU A 215 -2.14 20.49 -1.41
N ARG A 216 -2.35 20.42 -0.09
CA ARG A 216 -2.23 21.56 0.83
C ARG A 216 -0.87 21.61 1.54
N GLY A 217 0.05 20.70 1.22
CA GLY A 217 1.36 20.59 1.87
C GLY A 217 1.27 20.18 3.35
N LEU A 218 0.16 19.57 3.77
CA LEU A 218 -0.13 19.19 5.15
C LEU A 218 0.09 17.71 5.43
N LEU A 219 0.65 16.94 4.50
CA LEU A 219 0.84 15.49 4.65
C LEU A 219 2.31 15.08 4.50
N ILE A 220 2.81 14.29 5.46
CA ILE A 220 4.03 13.50 5.33
C ILE A 220 3.63 12.12 4.83
N ALA A 221 4.05 11.77 3.61
CA ALA A 221 3.69 10.49 2.98
C ALA A 221 4.31 9.29 3.71
N ASP A 222 3.53 8.22 3.85
CA ASP A 222 4.02 6.96 4.41
C ASP A 222 4.71 6.15 3.30
N HIS A 223 6.02 6.37 3.15
CA HIS A 223 6.83 5.69 2.14
C HIS A 223 6.83 4.16 2.27
N VAL A 224 6.55 3.61 3.47
CA VAL A 224 6.44 2.16 3.70
C VAL A 224 5.12 1.64 3.14
N ARG A 225 4.04 2.40 3.25
CA ARG A 225 2.73 2.01 2.71
C ARG A 225 2.60 2.22 1.20
N HIS A 226 3.31 3.22 0.67
CA HIS A 226 3.50 3.39 -0.77
C HIS A 226 4.49 2.39 -1.37
N ALA A 227 5.16 1.57 -0.54
CA ALA A 227 5.97 0.48 -1.06
C ALA A 227 5.08 -0.55 -1.78
N ASP A 228 5.54 -0.99 -2.94
CA ASP A 228 4.85 -1.98 -3.78
C ASP A 228 4.32 -3.16 -2.92
N PRO A 229 3.00 -3.44 -2.88
CA PRO A 229 2.44 -4.53 -2.07
C PRO A 229 3.07 -5.90 -2.34
N HIS A 230 3.55 -6.11 -3.57
CA HIS A 230 4.27 -7.31 -3.95
C HIS A 230 5.69 -7.33 -3.38
N ARG A 231 6.35 -6.18 -3.22
CA ARG A 231 7.64 -6.09 -2.49
C ARG A 231 7.45 -6.49 -1.02
N ALA A 232 6.39 -6.01 -0.38
CA ALA A 232 6.03 -6.46 0.97
C ALA A 232 5.68 -7.96 1.01
N GLY A 233 5.02 -8.47 -0.04
CA GLY A 233 4.76 -9.90 -0.23
C GLY A 233 6.04 -10.74 -0.33
N VAL A 234 7.02 -10.30 -1.10
CA VAL A 234 8.36 -10.90 -1.17
C VAL A 234 9.00 -10.94 0.21
N ALA A 235 8.97 -9.84 0.97
CA ALA A 235 9.53 -9.82 2.32
C ALA A 235 8.85 -10.82 3.26
N ARG A 236 7.52 -11.01 3.15
CA ARG A 236 6.80 -12.05 3.93
C ARG A 236 7.18 -13.46 3.50
N LEU A 237 7.29 -13.73 2.20
CA LEU A 237 7.68 -15.04 1.69
C LEU A 237 9.13 -15.39 2.05
N ARG A 238 10.04 -14.41 2.07
CA ARG A 238 11.42 -14.63 2.54
C ARG A 238 11.48 -15.12 3.98
N ARG A 239 10.63 -14.58 4.89
CA ARG A 239 10.60 -15.00 6.30
C ARG A 239 10.20 -16.47 6.51
N ARG A 240 9.59 -17.10 5.50
CA ARG A 240 9.17 -18.50 5.53
C ARG A 240 10.28 -19.47 5.08
N ILE A 241 11.26 -18.97 4.34
CA ILE A 241 12.30 -19.82 3.74
C ILE A 241 13.31 -20.20 4.84
N PRO A 242 13.73 -21.48 4.90
CA PRO A 242 14.78 -21.93 5.82
C PRO A 242 16.04 -21.05 5.70
N GLY A 243 16.60 -20.64 6.85
CA GLY A 243 17.65 -19.64 6.91
C GLY A 243 18.91 -19.99 6.10
N HIS A 244 19.24 -21.28 6.00
CA HIS A 244 20.39 -21.75 5.23
C HIS A 244 20.19 -21.68 3.71
N LEU A 245 18.95 -21.66 3.21
CA LEU A 245 18.63 -21.51 1.77
C LEU A 245 18.45 -20.05 1.34
N LEU A 246 18.22 -19.13 2.30
CA LEU A 246 17.96 -17.72 2.03
C LEU A 246 19.04 -17.02 1.20
N PRO A 247 20.35 -17.22 1.42
CA PRO A 247 21.38 -16.55 0.63
C PRO A 247 21.27 -16.83 -0.87
N GLU A 248 20.96 -18.08 -1.25
CA GLU A 248 20.83 -18.49 -2.65
C GLU A 248 19.53 -17.95 -3.27
N VAL A 249 18.45 -17.89 -2.49
CA VAL A 249 17.20 -17.23 -2.91
C VAL A 249 17.39 -15.72 -3.08
N ASP A 250 18.19 -15.07 -2.23
CA ASP A 250 18.48 -13.64 -2.36
C ASP A 250 19.29 -13.34 -3.62
N VAL A 251 20.23 -14.23 -4.00
CA VAL A 251 20.90 -14.16 -5.32
C VAL A 251 19.89 -14.24 -6.46
N TRP A 252 18.93 -15.16 -6.38
CA TRP A 252 17.87 -15.27 -7.38
C TRP A 252 17.01 -14.00 -7.48
N ILE A 253 16.60 -13.44 -6.34
CA ILE A 253 15.83 -12.19 -6.29
C ILE A 253 16.63 -11.04 -6.91
N ALA A 254 17.92 -10.89 -6.58
CA ALA A 254 18.79 -9.88 -7.16
C ALA A 254 18.87 -10.02 -8.70
N VAL A 255 19.04 -11.23 -9.22
CA VAL A 255 19.03 -11.50 -10.67
C VAL A 255 17.71 -11.09 -11.31
N LEU A 256 16.57 -11.44 -10.71
CA LEU A 256 15.25 -11.03 -11.20
C LEU A 256 15.06 -9.50 -11.17
N ARG A 257 15.70 -8.82 -10.22
CA ARG A 257 15.70 -7.36 -10.11
C ARG A 257 16.76 -6.69 -10.99
N GLY A 258 17.50 -7.44 -11.80
CA GLY A 258 18.51 -6.92 -12.72
C GLY A 258 19.84 -6.57 -12.06
N GLU A 259 19.99 -6.92 -10.78
CA GLU A 259 21.14 -6.62 -9.91
C GLU A 259 22.16 -7.77 -9.89
N GLY A 260 22.07 -8.70 -10.84
CA GLY A 260 23.04 -9.79 -11.00
C GLY A 260 24.35 -9.32 -11.66
N ARG A 261 25.34 -10.21 -11.72
CA ARG A 261 26.65 -9.96 -12.36
C ARG A 261 26.57 -9.43 -13.78
N ARG A 262 25.55 -9.88 -14.53
CA ARG A 262 25.20 -9.29 -15.83
C ARG A 262 23.91 -8.49 -15.63
N PRO A 263 23.84 -7.22 -16.00
CA PRO A 263 22.59 -6.47 -15.95
C PRO A 263 21.52 -7.14 -16.82
N SER A 264 20.29 -7.22 -16.32
CA SER A 264 19.12 -7.59 -17.13
C SER A 264 17.96 -6.68 -16.81
N ARG A 265 16.98 -6.60 -17.71
CA ARG A 265 15.77 -5.82 -17.46
C ARG A 265 15.10 -6.30 -16.16
N PRO A 266 14.84 -5.42 -15.18
CA PRO A 266 14.24 -5.82 -13.91
C PRO A 266 12.81 -6.31 -14.11
N PHE A 267 12.49 -7.46 -13.54
CA PHE A 267 11.11 -7.95 -13.42
C PHE A 267 10.34 -7.13 -12.38
N SER A 268 9.04 -6.94 -12.60
CA SER A 268 8.16 -6.29 -11.61
C SER A 268 8.14 -7.07 -10.28
N TRP A 269 7.93 -6.39 -9.15
CA TRP A 269 7.79 -7.09 -7.86
C TRP A 269 6.63 -8.07 -7.86
N LYS A 270 5.57 -7.82 -8.65
CA LYS A 270 4.48 -8.77 -8.86
C LYS A 270 4.96 -10.11 -9.41
N THR A 271 5.85 -10.08 -10.40
CA THR A 271 6.43 -11.29 -10.99
C THR A 271 7.31 -12.02 -9.97
N VAL A 272 8.18 -11.28 -9.28
CA VAL A 272 9.07 -11.84 -8.24
C VAL A 272 8.25 -12.50 -7.12
N ASN A 273 7.23 -11.81 -6.63
CA ASN A 273 6.31 -12.33 -5.62
C ASN A 273 5.53 -13.56 -6.11
N GLY A 274 5.15 -13.61 -7.39
CA GLY A 274 4.50 -14.78 -7.99
C GLY A 274 5.43 -15.99 -8.02
N TYR A 275 6.68 -15.82 -8.48
CA TYR A 275 7.67 -16.89 -8.53
C TYR A 275 8.02 -17.42 -7.13
N LEU A 276 8.26 -16.53 -6.17
CA LEU A 276 8.44 -16.92 -4.77
C LEU A 276 7.19 -17.62 -4.23
N GLY A 277 6.00 -17.16 -4.57
CA GLY A 277 4.76 -17.83 -4.14
C GLY A 277 4.67 -19.30 -4.56
N TYR A 278 5.19 -19.63 -5.75
CA TYR A 278 5.29 -21.02 -6.21
C TYR A 278 6.46 -21.79 -5.60
N ALA A 279 7.61 -21.13 -5.39
CA ALA A 279 8.84 -21.79 -4.91
C ALA A 279 8.88 -21.97 -3.38
N THR A 280 8.33 -21.03 -2.60
CA THR A 280 8.44 -21.03 -1.13
C THR A 280 7.95 -22.33 -0.48
N PRO A 281 6.77 -22.91 -0.85
CA PRO A 281 6.34 -24.18 -0.26
C PRO A 281 7.33 -25.33 -0.51
N LEU A 282 7.98 -25.35 -1.67
CA LEU A 282 8.99 -26.37 -2.01
C LEU A 282 10.29 -26.17 -1.25
N LEU A 283 10.72 -24.91 -1.10
CA LEU A 283 11.89 -24.57 -0.31
C LEU A 283 11.69 -24.89 1.17
N GLU A 284 10.46 -24.73 1.70
CA GLU A 284 10.07 -25.19 3.03
C GLU A 284 10.14 -26.72 3.14
N SER A 285 9.64 -27.45 2.14
CA SER A 285 9.67 -28.93 2.17
C SER A 285 11.06 -29.52 2.00
N TRP A 286 11.95 -28.86 1.25
CA TRP A 286 13.34 -29.33 1.07
C TRP A 286 14.25 -28.95 2.25
N GLY A 287 13.93 -27.88 2.98
CA GLY A 287 14.75 -27.38 4.09
C GLY A 287 15.20 -28.41 5.14
N PRO A 288 14.38 -29.41 5.50
CA PRO A 288 14.81 -30.47 6.42
C PRO A 288 15.81 -31.47 5.80
N SER A 289 15.82 -31.64 4.48
CA SER A 289 16.58 -32.70 3.80
C SER A 289 17.82 -32.21 3.08
N VAL A 290 17.94 -30.91 2.78
CA VAL A 290 19.10 -30.33 2.08
C VAL A 290 19.70 -29.17 2.86
N THR A 291 21.02 -29.00 2.79
CA THR A 291 21.68 -27.85 3.42
C THR A 291 21.89 -26.67 2.46
N SER A 292 21.84 -26.93 1.15
CA SER A 292 21.97 -25.94 0.07
C SER A 292 21.17 -26.37 -1.16
N LEU A 293 20.72 -25.41 -1.98
CA LEU A 293 20.09 -25.69 -3.27
C LEU A 293 21.06 -26.31 -4.29
N ARG A 294 22.36 -26.36 -3.98
CA ARG A 294 23.37 -27.10 -4.75
C ARG A 294 23.13 -28.61 -4.73
N GLU A 295 22.48 -29.13 -3.69
CA GLU A 295 22.15 -30.55 -3.52
C GLU A 295 20.91 -30.95 -4.33
N ILE A 296 20.16 -29.98 -4.87
CA ILE A 296 18.95 -30.27 -5.62
C ILE A 296 19.29 -30.85 -6.99
N THR A 297 18.77 -32.05 -7.25
CA THR A 297 18.96 -32.79 -8.51
C THR A 297 17.74 -32.67 -9.42
N THR A 298 17.85 -33.16 -10.65
CA THR A 298 16.73 -33.24 -11.59
C THR A 298 15.56 -34.08 -11.04
N VAL A 299 15.86 -35.11 -10.23
CA VAL A 299 14.85 -35.98 -9.60
C VAL A 299 13.99 -35.17 -8.62
N HIS A 300 14.61 -34.40 -7.73
CA HIS A 300 13.89 -33.52 -6.80
C HIS A 300 13.01 -32.50 -7.53
N VAL A 301 13.49 -31.95 -8.67
CA VAL A 301 12.71 -31.02 -9.48
C VAL A 301 11.51 -31.72 -10.12
N GLN A 302 11.68 -32.94 -10.64
CA GLN A 302 10.60 -33.70 -11.26
C GLN A 302 9.54 -34.08 -10.22
N GLU A 303 9.94 -34.59 -9.05
CA GLU A 303 9.03 -34.92 -7.95
C GLU A 303 8.24 -33.70 -7.47
N ALA A 304 8.89 -32.53 -7.37
CA ALA A 304 8.22 -31.29 -6.99
C ALA A 304 7.18 -30.83 -8.03
N VAL A 305 7.46 -31.05 -9.31
CA VAL A 305 6.59 -30.72 -10.44
C VAL A 305 5.40 -31.68 -10.49
N ASP A 306 5.63 -32.99 -10.34
CA ASP A 306 4.59 -34.02 -10.42
C ASP A 306 3.58 -33.91 -9.27
N ASN A 307 4.02 -33.48 -8.09
CA ASN A 307 3.17 -33.32 -6.90
C ASN A 307 2.52 -31.93 -6.77
N ALA A 308 2.77 -30.99 -7.69
CA ALA A 308 2.31 -29.62 -7.56
C ALA A 308 0.86 -29.39 -8.02
N SER A 309 0.02 -28.77 -7.17
CA SER A 309 -1.26 -28.18 -7.57
C SER A 309 -1.05 -26.85 -8.33
N GLY A 310 -0.42 -26.90 -9.50
CA GLY A 310 -0.06 -25.70 -10.27
C GLY A 310 1.23 -25.85 -11.09
N VAL A 311 1.40 -27.01 -11.72
CA VAL A 311 2.67 -27.50 -12.23
C VAL A 311 3.42 -26.51 -13.13
N GLY A 312 2.74 -25.85 -14.07
CA GLY A 312 3.37 -24.89 -14.97
C GLY A 312 3.97 -23.67 -14.25
N GLY A 313 3.31 -23.19 -13.18
CA GLY A 313 3.81 -22.07 -12.37
C GLY A 313 5.03 -22.46 -11.53
N VAL A 314 4.96 -23.64 -10.91
CA VAL A 314 6.06 -24.26 -10.16
C VAL A 314 7.27 -24.48 -11.06
N PHE A 315 7.10 -25.17 -12.18
CA PHE A 315 8.19 -25.45 -13.11
C PHE A 315 8.85 -24.18 -13.65
N THR A 316 8.04 -23.17 -13.99
CA THR A 316 8.56 -21.86 -14.44
C THR A 316 9.38 -21.17 -13.34
N ALA A 317 8.92 -21.21 -12.09
CA ALA A 317 9.63 -20.63 -10.96
C ALA A 317 10.96 -21.37 -10.69
N LEU A 318 10.95 -22.70 -10.68
CA LEU A 318 12.16 -23.52 -10.48
C LEU A 318 13.18 -23.32 -11.60
N ARG A 319 12.75 -23.32 -12.88
CA ARG A 319 13.63 -22.97 -14.00
C ARG A 319 14.22 -21.57 -13.85
N SER A 320 13.42 -20.61 -13.40
CA SER A 320 13.92 -19.26 -13.15
C SER A 320 14.96 -19.23 -12.03
N LEU A 321 14.73 -19.95 -10.94
CA LEU A 321 15.62 -20.05 -9.78
C LEU A 321 16.96 -20.66 -10.18
N PHE A 322 16.97 -21.89 -10.70
CA PHE A 322 18.21 -22.59 -11.02
C PHE A 322 18.97 -21.94 -12.19
N LYS A 323 18.28 -21.37 -13.18
CA LYS A 323 18.94 -20.57 -14.22
C LYS A 323 19.62 -19.33 -13.66
N ALA A 324 19.03 -18.67 -12.66
CA ALA A 324 19.64 -17.52 -11.99
C ALA A 324 20.86 -17.93 -11.15
N LEU A 325 20.74 -19.00 -10.37
CA LEU A 325 21.87 -19.54 -9.60
C LEU A 325 23.04 -19.96 -10.49
N LYS A 326 22.75 -20.60 -11.63
CA LYS A 326 23.78 -20.98 -12.60
C LYS A 326 24.43 -19.77 -13.25
N ARG A 327 23.63 -18.76 -13.62
CA ARG A 327 24.13 -17.47 -14.16
C ARG A 327 25.09 -16.80 -13.18
N GLU A 328 24.75 -16.85 -11.90
CA GLU A 328 25.56 -16.31 -10.80
C GLU A 328 26.56 -17.33 -10.24
N ARG A 329 26.91 -18.37 -10.99
CA ARG A 329 27.93 -19.37 -10.64
C ARG A 329 27.80 -19.92 -9.20
N VAL A 330 26.59 -19.94 -8.65
CA VAL A 330 26.28 -20.58 -7.35
C VAL A 330 26.18 -22.08 -7.57
N ILE A 331 25.62 -22.52 -8.70
CA ILE A 331 25.58 -23.92 -9.11
C ILE A 331 26.30 -24.11 -10.44
N PHE A 332 26.84 -25.30 -10.67
CA PHE A 332 27.50 -25.67 -11.93
C PHE A 332 26.50 -26.19 -12.96
N HIS A 333 25.59 -27.08 -12.52
CA HIS A 333 24.55 -27.68 -13.35
C HIS A 333 23.18 -27.09 -13.03
N ASP A 334 22.30 -26.97 -14.03
CA ASP A 334 20.91 -26.51 -13.85
C ASP A 334 19.99 -27.75 -13.79
N PRO A 335 19.54 -28.19 -12.60
CA PRO A 335 18.71 -29.39 -12.45
C PRO A 335 17.34 -29.25 -13.15
N ALA A 336 16.86 -28.03 -13.36
CA ALA A 336 15.58 -27.79 -14.03
C ALA A 336 15.71 -27.72 -15.56
N ARG A 337 16.92 -27.85 -16.12
CA ARG A 337 17.15 -27.80 -17.57
C ARG A 337 16.53 -29.00 -18.29
N SER A 338 16.76 -30.20 -17.76
CA SER A 338 16.37 -31.48 -18.38
C SER A 338 15.05 -32.03 -17.87
N ALA A 339 14.50 -31.47 -16.79
CA ALA A 339 13.17 -31.84 -16.32
C ALA A 339 12.13 -31.48 -17.39
N THR A 340 11.28 -32.45 -17.75
CA THR A 340 10.22 -32.31 -18.75
C THR A 340 8.88 -32.39 -18.05
N PHE A 341 7.98 -31.48 -18.41
CA PHE A 341 6.60 -31.54 -17.96
C PHE A 341 5.67 -31.50 -19.16
N ALA A 342 4.80 -32.51 -19.28
CA ALA A 342 3.75 -32.54 -20.27
C ALA A 342 2.70 -31.48 -19.89
N PHE A 343 2.75 -30.32 -20.55
CA PHE A 343 1.61 -29.43 -20.55
C PHE A 343 0.44 -30.18 -21.17
N ARG A 344 -0.61 -30.47 -20.38
CA ARG A 344 -1.92 -30.71 -20.99
C ARG A 344 -2.34 -29.39 -21.65
N VAL A 345 -2.01 -29.23 -22.92
CA VAL A 345 -2.49 -28.11 -23.72
C VAL A 345 -4.00 -28.30 -23.83
N ALA A 346 -4.74 -27.55 -23.01
CA ALA A 346 -6.19 -27.54 -23.13
C ALA A 346 -6.53 -27.03 -24.53
N VAL A 347 -7.08 -27.92 -25.37
CA VAL A 347 -7.57 -27.55 -26.70
C VAL A 347 -8.55 -26.40 -26.53
N ARG A 348 -8.37 -25.34 -27.32
CA ARG A 348 -9.24 -24.16 -27.29
C ARG A 348 -10.60 -24.59 -27.81
N ARG A 349 -11.64 -24.45 -26.98
CA ARG A 349 -13.01 -24.86 -27.32
C ARG A 349 -13.91 -23.64 -27.50
N PRO A 350 -14.79 -23.64 -28.51
CA PRO A 350 -15.81 -22.61 -28.64
C PRO A 350 -16.76 -22.66 -27.44
N VAL A 351 -17.36 -21.52 -27.13
CA VAL A 351 -18.48 -21.43 -26.20
C VAL A 351 -19.74 -21.86 -26.96
N SER A 352 -20.64 -22.56 -26.29
CA SER A 352 -21.89 -23.00 -26.92
C SER A 352 -22.79 -21.80 -27.27
N SER A 353 -23.45 -21.85 -28.42
CA SER A 353 -24.20 -20.70 -28.95
C SER A 353 -25.32 -20.22 -28.03
N ASP A 354 -26.01 -21.13 -27.34
CA ASP A 354 -27.02 -20.85 -26.31
C ASP A 354 -26.47 -19.94 -25.19
N ARG A 355 -25.19 -20.09 -24.87
CA ARG A 355 -24.52 -19.27 -23.86
C ARG A 355 -24.09 -17.91 -24.39
N LEU A 356 -23.98 -17.72 -25.69
CA LEU A 356 -23.59 -16.45 -26.34
C LEU A 356 -24.79 -15.59 -26.73
N VAL A 357 -25.95 -16.18 -27.02
CA VAL A 357 -27.16 -15.44 -27.40
C VAL A 357 -27.52 -14.40 -26.33
N GLY A 358 -27.70 -13.15 -26.75
CA GLY A 358 -28.04 -12.03 -25.85
C GLY A 358 -27.02 -11.79 -24.72
N LEU A 359 -25.76 -12.21 -24.88
CA LEU A 359 -24.73 -12.12 -23.83
C LEU A 359 -24.58 -10.69 -23.29
N ILE A 360 -24.58 -9.71 -24.18
CA ILE A 360 -24.39 -8.30 -23.83
C ILE A 360 -25.64 -7.77 -23.11
N ASP A 361 -26.84 -8.08 -23.59
CA ASP A 361 -28.09 -7.56 -23.03
C ASP A 361 -28.38 -8.07 -21.61
N ARG A 362 -27.98 -9.32 -21.32
CA ARG A 362 -28.06 -9.93 -19.99
C ARG A 362 -27.21 -9.22 -18.94
N VAL A 363 -26.28 -8.35 -19.34
CA VAL A 363 -25.47 -7.58 -18.40
C VAL A 363 -26.25 -6.35 -17.93
N PRO A 364 -26.52 -6.20 -16.61
CA PRO A 364 -27.41 -5.15 -16.11
C PRO A 364 -26.76 -3.76 -16.09
N THR A 365 -25.43 -3.67 -16.12
CA THR A 365 -24.72 -2.39 -16.02
C THR A 365 -24.18 -1.96 -17.37
N ALA A 366 -24.32 -0.69 -17.73
CA ALA A 366 -23.78 -0.16 -18.99
C ALA A 366 -22.25 -0.37 -19.09
N SER A 367 -21.50 -0.17 -18.00
CA SER A 367 -20.06 -0.48 -17.95
C SER A 367 -19.76 -1.96 -18.20
N GLY A 368 -20.63 -2.86 -17.71
CA GLY A 368 -20.49 -4.27 -17.96
C GLY A 368 -20.80 -4.64 -19.41
N ARG A 369 -21.82 -4.02 -20.02
CA ARG A 369 -22.14 -4.20 -21.45
C ARG A 369 -20.97 -3.81 -22.34
N VAL A 370 -20.35 -2.64 -22.08
CA VAL A 370 -19.13 -2.21 -22.79
C VAL A 370 -17.97 -3.18 -22.55
N ALA A 371 -17.74 -3.61 -21.31
CA ALA A 371 -16.68 -4.57 -21.00
C ALA A 371 -16.86 -5.91 -21.76
N VAL A 372 -18.09 -6.42 -21.80
CA VAL A 372 -18.42 -7.65 -22.53
C VAL A 372 -18.32 -7.42 -24.03
N ALA A 373 -18.81 -6.31 -24.59
CA ALA A 373 -18.70 -5.99 -26.01
C ALA A 373 -17.23 -5.89 -26.48
N LEU A 374 -16.38 -5.19 -25.71
CA LEU A 374 -14.95 -5.10 -26.00
C LEU A 374 -14.23 -6.46 -25.93
N THR A 375 -14.74 -7.40 -25.14
CA THR A 375 -14.21 -8.78 -25.09
C THR A 375 -14.80 -9.67 -26.19
N ALA A 376 -16.10 -9.60 -26.43
CA ALA A 376 -16.84 -10.50 -27.33
C ALA A 376 -16.71 -10.12 -28.80
N ILE A 377 -16.60 -8.82 -29.12
CA ILE A 377 -16.52 -8.35 -30.52
C ILE A 377 -15.07 -8.07 -30.90
N HIS A 378 -14.36 -7.34 -30.03
CA HIS A 378 -13.01 -6.84 -30.30
C HIS A 378 -11.89 -7.73 -29.75
N ALA A 379 -12.26 -8.83 -29.08
CA ALA A 379 -11.35 -9.72 -28.36
C ALA A 379 -10.26 -8.93 -27.62
N LEU A 380 -10.62 -8.01 -26.73
CA LEU A 380 -9.68 -7.31 -25.87
C LEU A 380 -9.52 -8.02 -24.53
N ARG A 381 -8.30 -8.02 -23.99
CA ARG A 381 -7.99 -8.66 -22.70
C ARG A 381 -8.53 -7.79 -21.55
N ALA A 382 -8.88 -8.44 -20.44
CA ALA A 382 -9.35 -7.76 -19.24
C ALA A 382 -8.40 -6.64 -18.78
N HIS A 383 -7.08 -6.88 -18.80
CA HIS A 383 -6.10 -5.87 -18.39
C HIS A 383 -6.10 -4.64 -19.32
N THR A 384 -6.29 -4.86 -20.61
CA THR A 384 -6.38 -3.81 -21.64
C THR A 384 -7.62 -2.95 -21.39
N ILE A 385 -8.80 -3.59 -21.30
CA ILE A 385 -10.09 -2.90 -21.14
C ILE A 385 -10.10 -2.07 -19.85
N ARG A 386 -9.59 -2.62 -18.75
CA ARG A 386 -9.50 -1.92 -17.46
C ARG A 386 -8.54 -0.73 -17.51
N GLY A 387 -7.48 -0.85 -18.32
CA GLY A 387 -6.44 0.17 -18.49
C GLY A 387 -6.79 1.25 -19.53
N THR A 388 -7.86 1.09 -20.30
CA THR A 388 -8.30 2.05 -21.33
C THR A 388 -8.61 3.41 -20.70
N LEU A 389 -8.03 4.46 -21.29
CA LEU A 389 -8.25 5.85 -20.90
C LEU A 389 -9.32 6.50 -21.80
N LEU A 390 -9.91 7.58 -21.32
CA LEU A 390 -10.80 8.42 -22.12
C LEU A 390 -10.07 9.03 -23.33
N SER A 391 -8.78 9.37 -23.15
CA SER A 391 -7.91 9.88 -24.21
C SER A 391 -7.56 8.84 -25.29
N ASP A 392 -7.72 7.55 -24.99
CA ASP A 392 -7.43 6.48 -25.94
C ASP A 392 -8.57 6.33 -26.98
N LEU A 393 -9.76 6.88 -26.70
CA LEU A 393 -10.94 6.76 -27.54
C LEU A 393 -11.06 7.96 -28.49
N ASN A 394 -11.00 7.70 -29.79
CA ASN A 394 -11.37 8.66 -30.82
C ASN A 394 -12.78 8.37 -31.33
N ARG A 395 -13.76 9.14 -30.86
CA ARG A 395 -15.17 8.95 -31.20
C ARG A 395 -15.50 9.29 -32.66
N SER A 396 -14.84 10.28 -33.25
CA SER A 396 -15.13 10.68 -34.63
C SER A 396 -14.59 9.68 -35.65
N LYS A 397 -13.48 9.02 -35.33
CA LYS A 397 -12.90 7.95 -36.16
C LYS A 397 -13.36 6.56 -35.78
N GLY A 398 -14.14 6.41 -34.71
CA GLY A 398 -14.54 5.12 -34.19
C GLY A 398 -13.37 4.24 -33.75
N THR A 399 -12.28 4.81 -33.26
CA THR A 399 -11.06 4.04 -32.93
C THR A 399 -10.71 4.06 -31.44
N LEU A 400 -10.06 3.00 -31.01
CA LEU A 400 -9.54 2.83 -29.66
C LEU A 400 -8.04 2.50 -29.68
N GLY A 401 -7.24 3.34 -29.03
CA GLY A 401 -5.82 3.10 -28.79
C GLY A 401 -5.61 2.04 -27.70
N VAL A 402 -5.03 0.91 -28.08
CA VAL A 402 -4.73 -0.20 -27.18
C VAL A 402 -3.22 -0.28 -26.97
N ARG A 403 -2.78 0.04 -25.76
CA ARG A 403 -1.38 -0.12 -25.36
C ARG A 403 -1.03 -1.60 -25.28
N GLY A 404 -0.03 -2.02 -26.05
CA GLY A 404 0.47 -3.39 -26.05
C GLY A 404 1.17 -3.77 -24.73
N THR A 405 1.37 -5.07 -24.51
CA THR A 405 1.95 -5.63 -23.27
C THR A 405 3.35 -5.07 -22.95
N SER A 406 4.12 -4.65 -23.95
CA SER A 406 5.45 -4.06 -23.80
C SER A 406 5.43 -2.55 -23.53
N GLY A 407 4.28 -1.90 -23.66
CA GLY A 407 4.09 -0.45 -23.56
C GLY A 407 4.70 0.36 -24.71
N ARG A 408 5.42 -0.27 -25.64
CA ARG A 408 6.15 0.40 -26.73
C ARG A 408 5.34 0.59 -28.00
N GLN A 409 4.25 -0.15 -28.18
CA GLN A 409 3.40 -0.07 -29.36
C GLN A 409 1.95 0.09 -28.92
N THR A 410 1.29 1.11 -29.48
CA THR A 410 -0.15 1.33 -29.35
C THR A 410 -0.80 0.82 -30.63
N ARG A 411 -1.66 -0.18 -30.49
CA ARG A 411 -2.44 -0.74 -31.59
C ARG A 411 -3.77 0.00 -31.70
N LEU A 412 -4.18 0.37 -32.90
CA LEU A 412 -5.50 0.94 -33.14
C LEU A 412 -6.51 -0.19 -33.36
N VAL A 413 -7.65 -0.10 -32.66
CA VAL A 413 -8.79 -1.00 -32.82
C VAL A 413 -9.95 -0.20 -33.37
N TYR A 414 -10.53 -0.64 -34.48
CA TYR A 414 -11.73 -0.04 -35.04
C TYR A 414 -12.96 -0.62 -34.34
N LEU A 415 -13.79 0.26 -33.80
CA LEU A 415 -14.99 -0.09 -33.06
C LEU A 415 -16.18 -0.07 -34.01
N ASP A 416 -17.01 -1.11 -33.94
CA ASP A 416 -18.29 -1.16 -34.63
C ASP A 416 -19.29 -0.16 -34.03
N ASP A 417 -20.31 0.20 -34.81
CA ASP A 417 -21.33 1.17 -34.43
C ASP A 417 -22.07 0.77 -33.15
N PHE A 418 -22.30 -0.53 -32.95
CA PHE A 418 -22.95 -1.03 -31.76
C PHE A 418 -22.08 -0.81 -30.51
N THR A 419 -20.79 -1.17 -30.55
CA THR A 419 -19.85 -0.90 -29.45
C THR A 419 -19.70 0.60 -29.19
N LEU A 420 -19.67 1.44 -30.24
CA LEU A 420 -19.65 2.89 -30.11
C LEU A 420 -20.92 3.43 -29.42
N SER A 421 -22.09 2.87 -29.72
CA SER A 421 -23.35 3.26 -29.07
C SER A 421 -23.36 2.93 -27.57
N LEU A 422 -22.82 1.78 -27.18
CA LEU A 422 -22.66 1.38 -25.78
C LEU A 422 -21.67 2.30 -25.06
N ILE A 423 -20.55 2.65 -25.72
CA ILE A 423 -19.58 3.59 -25.19
C ILE A 423 -20.20 4.98 -24.99
N ALA A 424 -20.96 5.47 -25.97
CA ALA A 424 -21.67 6.75 -25.84
C ALA A 424 -22.64 6.75 -24.64
N THR A 425 -23.31 5.62 -24.39
CA THR A 425 -24.21 5.45 -23.24
C THR A 425 -23.45 5.55 -21.92
N ILE A 426 -22.31 4.86 -21.76
CA ILE A 426 -21.53 4.94 -20.51
C ILE A 426 -20.92 6.34 -20.31
N LEU A 427 -20.56 7.05 -21.38
CA LEU A 427 -20.02 8.40 -21.28
C LEU A 427 -21.09 9.38 -20.78
N LYS A 428 -22.32 9.27 -21.28
CA LYS A 428 -23.47 10.02 -20.78
C LYS A 428 -23.78 9.68 -19.32
N GLU A 429 -23.88 8.39 -18.99
CA GLU A 429 -24.12 7.96 -17.60
C GLU A 429 -23.02 8.44 -16.65
N ARG A 430 -21.76 8.41 -17.11
CA ARG A 430 -20.61 8.88 -16.34
C ARG A 430 -20.68 10.37 -16.10
N ALA A 431 -20.91 11.18 -17.14
CA ALA A 431 -21.07 12.62 -17.00
C ALA A 431 -22.21 12.98 -16.04
N ALA A 432 -23.37 12.30 -16.16
CA ALA A 432 -24.53 12.56 -15.32
C ALA A 432 -24.33 12.12 -13.86
N ARG A 433 -23.81 10.90 -13.63
CA ARG A 433 -23.66 10.35 -12.27
C ARG A 433 -22.40 10.85 -11.58
N ARG A 434 -21.37 11.24 -12.32
CA ARG A 434 -20.02 11.52 -11.83
C ARG A 434 -19.41 12.76 -12.49
N PRO A 435 -20.10 13.92 -12.48
CA PRO A 435 -19.69 15.11 -13.25
C PRO A 435 -18.28 15.61 -12.88
N HIS A 436 -17.84 15.38 -11.64
CA HIS A 436 -16.55 15.85 -11.13
C HIS A 436 -15.53 14.72 -10.91
N SER A 437 -15.70 13.57 -11.58
CA SER A 437 -14.71 12.49 -11.54
C SER A 437 -13.49 12.85 -12.38
N THR A 438 -12.32 12.93 -11.73
CA THR A 438 -11.02 13.15 -12.39
C THR A 438 -10.35 11.86 -12.88
N ASN A 439 -10.97 10.69 -12.64
CA ASN A 439 -10.38 9.41 -13.01
C ASN A 439 -10.29 9.28 -14.54
N PRO A 440 -9.10 9.03 -15.13
CA PRO A 440 -8.91 9.09 -16.58
C PRO A 440 -9.41 7.83 -17.32
N HIS A 441 -9.75 6.75 -16.61
CA HIS A 441 -10.14 5.48 -17.23
C HIS A 441 -11.54 5.53 -17.82
N LEU A 442 -11.75 4.87 -18.97
CA LEU A 442 -13.06 4.75 -19.62
C LEU A 442 -14.08 4.08 -18.68
N LEU A 443 -13.72 2.94 -18.10
CA LEU A 443 -14.56 2.20 -17.16
C LEU A 443 -14.15 2.49 -15.71
N VAL A 444 -15.09 3.04 -14.94
CA VAL A 444 -14.90 3.30 -13.51
C VAL A 444 -15.99 2.67 -12.68
N THR A 445 -15.64 2.31 -11.45
CA THR A 445 -16.61 1.88 -10.43
C THR A 445 -17.05 3.07 -9.60
N ARG A 446 -18.08 2.89 -8.78
CA ARG A 446 -18.48 3.91 -7.79
C ARG A 446 -17.34 4.26 -6.82
N VAL A 447 -16.42 3.33 -6.57
CA VAL A 447 -15.28 3.52 -5.67
C VAL A 447 -14.16 4.28 -6.40
N THR A 448 -13.74 3.78 -7.56
CA THR A 448 -12.61 4.34 -8.30
C THR A 448 -12.90 5.69 -8.96
N ALA A 449 -14.16 6.02 -9.23
CA ALA A 449 -14.53 7.29 -9.88
C ALA A 449 -14.12 8.55 -9.08
N HIS A 450 -14.15 8.49 -7.75
CA HIS A 450 -13.73 9.60 -6.88
C HIS A 450 -12.54 9.20 -6.02
N ASP A 451 -11.79 8.21 -6.49
CA ASP A 451 -10.53 7.86 -5.89
C ASP A 451 -9.47 8.80 -6.46
N PRO A 452 -8.73 9.50 -5.60
CA PRO A 452 -7.80 10.55 -6.01
C PRO A 452 -6.63 10.04 -6.85
N GLU A 453 -6.19 8.81 -6.63
CA GLU A 453 -5.10 8.20 -7.43
C GLU A 453 -5.57 7.85 -8.84
N GLY A 454 -6.88 7.99 -9.12
CA GLY A 454 -7.49 7.62 -10.39
C GLY A 454 -7.20 6.17 -10.81
N PRO A 455 -7.21 5.16 -9.91
CA PRO A 455 -6.81 3.81 -10.29
C PRO A 455 -7.81 3.20 -11.27
N GLN A 456 -7.30 2.35 -12.16
CA GLN A 456 -8.13 1.43 -12.93
C GLN A 456 -8.97 0.55 -11.99
N MET A 457 -10.14 0.12 -12.45
CA MET A 457 -10.93 -0.85 -11.68
C MET A 457 -10.13 -2.13 -11.41
N SER A 458 -10.38 -2.79 -10.28
CA SER A 458 -9.69 -4.02 -9.92
C SER A 458 -10.06 -5.19 -10.85
N HIS A 459 -9.19 -6.20 -10.95
CA HIS A 459 -9.46 -7.39 -11.76
C HIS A 459 -10.72 -8.12 -11.27
N LYS A 460 -10.89 -8.21 -9.93
CA LYS A 460 -12.05 -8.82 -9.30
C LYS A 460 -13.35 -8.07 -9.63
N ALA A 461 -13.32 -6.73 -9.67
CA ALA A 461 -14.47 -5.93 -10.06
C ALA A 461 -14.85 -6.17 -11.53
N PHE A 462 -13.85 -6.25 -12.42
CA PHE A 462 -14.07 -6.56 -13.83
C PHE A 462 -14.64 -7.96 -14.04
N GLN A 463 -14.09 -8.99 -13.36
CA GLN A 463 -14.58 -10.36 -13.44
C GLN A 463 -16.04 -10.50 -12.99
N TYR A 464 -16.54 -9.60 -12.13
CA TYR A 464 -17.93 -9.62 -11.68
C TYR A 464 -18.93 -9.46 -12.84
N PHE A 465 -18.56 -8.75 -13.92
CA PHE A 465 -19.41 -8.59 -15.10
C PHE A 465 -19.69 -9.93 -15.79
N PHE A 466 -18.70 -10.81 -15.82
CA PHE A 466 -18.75 -12.11 -16.49
C PHE A 466 -19.30 -13.21 -15.57
N ARG A 467 -18.99 -13.15 -14.27
CA ARG A 467 -19.40 -14.16 -13.29
C ARG A 467 -20.92 -14.41 -13.27
N ARG A 468 -21.73 -13.36 -13.44
CA ARG A 468 -23.20 -13.48 -13.50
C ARG A 468 -23.72 -14.17 -14.76
N LEU A 469 -22.91 -14.22 -15.82
CA LEU A 469 -23.21 -14.89 -17.08
C LEU A 469 -22.78 -16.37 -17.05
N GLY A 470 -22.12 -16.81 -15.97
CA GLY A 470 -21.56 -18.16 -15.84
C GLY A 470 -20.36 -18.43 -16.77
N ILE A 471 -19.88 -17.44 -17.52
CA ILE A 471 -18.76 -17.54 -18.47
C ILE A 471 -17.63 -16.64 -17.96
N ASN A 472 -16.37 -16.97 -18.26
CA ASN A 472 -15.24 -16.08 -17.95
C ASN A 472 -14.83 -15.23 -19.18
N ALA A 473 -14.19 -14.09 -18.94
CA ALA A 473 -13.79 -13.17 -20.02
C ALA A 473 -12.80 -13.80 -21.02
N GLU A 474 -11.95 -14.72 -20.57
CA GLU A 474 -10.98 -15.39 -21.44
C GLU A 474 -11.66 -16.40 -22.38
N GLN A 475 -12.71 -17.09 -21.92
CA GLN A 475 -13.53 -17.98 -22.74
C GLN A 475 -14.22 -17.20 -23.86
N VAL A 476 -14.82 -16.05 -23.55
CA VAL A 476 -15.45 -15.18 -24.56
C VAL A 476 -14.41 -14.67 -25.55
N ARG A 477 -13.21 -14.31 -25.08
CA ARG A 477 -12.10 -13.90 -25.95
C ARG A 477 -11.64 -15.04 -26.86
N ILE A 478 -11.43 -16.24 -26.31
CA ILE A 478 -11.01 -17.44 -27.05
C ILE A 478 -12.03 -17.74 -28.14
N ASP A 479 -13.31 -17.71 -27.79
CA ASP A 479 -14.42 -17.96 -28.71
C ASP A 479 -14.40 -16.99 -29.89
N ARG A 480 -14.31 -15.68 -29.63
CA ARG A 480 -14.24 -14.66 -30.70
C ARG A 480 -13.04 -14.86 -31.64
N ILE A 481 -11.86 -15.19 -31.10
CA ILE A 481 -10.66 -15.41 -31.93
C ILE A 481 -10.80 -16.71 -32.73
N LEU A 482 -11.40 -17.75 -32.14
CA LEU A 482 -11.61 -19.03 -32.79
C LEU A 482 -12.64 -18.93 -33.93
N ASP A 483 -13.70 -18.14 -33.72
CA ASP A 483 -14.70 -17.82 -34.75
C ASP A 483 -14.06 -17.11 -35.96
N GLU A 484 -13.25 -16.08 -35.73
CA GLU A 484 -12.51 -15.42 -36.80
C GLU A 484 -11.53 -16.38 -37.50
N ALA A 485 -10.83 -17.21 -36.73
CA ALA A 485 -9.87 -18.18 -37.27
C ALA A 485 -10.55 -19.18 -38.20
N ARG A 486 -11.76 -19.64 -37.87
CA ARG A 486 -12.58 -20.52 -38.73
C ARG A 486 -13.05 -19.82 -40.00
N ALA A 487 -13.34 -18.53 -39.92
CA ALA A 487 -13.84 -17.75 -41.05
C ALA A 487 -12.73 -17.41 -42.06
N THR A 488 -11.54 -17.02 -41.59
CA THR A 488 -10.49 -16.48 -42.48
C THR A 488 -9.37 -17.47 -42.78
N ALA A 489 -9.07 -18.38 -41.86
CA ALA A 489 -7.92 -19.28 -41.92
C ALA A 489 -6.56 -18.59 -42.19
N ASP A 490 -6.41 -17.30 -41.83
CA ASP A 490 -5.22 -16.49 -42.08
C ASP A 490 -4.56 -16.02 -40.77
N PRO A 491 -3.32 -16.46 -40.46
CA PRO A 491 -2.62 -16.07 -39.23
C PRO A 491 -2.26 -14.58 -39.20
N VAL A 492 -1.93 -13.97 -40.34
CA VAL A 492 -1.54 -12.56 -40.43
C VAL A 492 -2.74 -11.66 -40.12
N HIS A 493 -3.93 -12.04 -40.62
CA HIS A 493 -5.18 -11.40 -40.25
C HIS A 493 -5.45 -11.48 -38.75
N LEU A 494 -5.32 -12.65 -38.13
CA LEU A 494 -5.52 -12.81 -36.67
C LEU A 494 -4.54 -11.97 -35.85
N MET A 495 -3.26 -11.93 -36.26
CA MET A 495 -2.24 -11.08 -35.64
C MET A 495 -2.63 -9.60 -35.73
N THR A 496 -3.11 -9.16 -36.89
CA THR A 496 -3.50 -7.77 -37.14
C THR A 496 -4.75 -7.39 -36.33
N VAL A 497 -5.81 -8.19 -36.43
CA VAL A 497 -7.12 -7.92 -35.82
C VAL A 497 -7.14 -8.14 -34.31
N PHE A 498 -6.32 -9.03 -33.74
CA PHE A 498 -6.31 -9.30 -32.29
C PHE A 498 -5.01 -8.97 -31.54
N GLY A 499 -3.93 -8.61 -32.25
CA GLY A 499 -2.66 -8.23 -31.62
C GLY A 499 -2.03 -9.39 -30.87
N ILE A 500 -2.18 -10.59 -31.41
CA ILE A 500 -1.61 -11.84 -30.86
C ILE A 500 -0.29 -12.17 -31.57
N THR A 501 0.54 -13.01 -30.95
CA THR A 501 1.81 -13.45 -31.55
C THR A 501 1.56 -14.49 -32.63
N GLU A 502 2.54 -14.68 -33.52
CA GLU A 502 2.53 -15.72 -34.55
C GLU A 502 2.22 -17.11 -33.97
N ASP A 503 2.97 -17.54 -32.94
CA ASP A 503 2.73 -18.82 -32.25
C ASP A 503 1.28 -18.95 -31.75
N THR A 504 0.74 -17.86 -31.19
CA THR A 504 -0.64 -17.85 -30.69
C THR A 504 -1.64 -17.94 -31.85
N ALA A 505 -1.39 -17.24 -32.97
CA ALA A 505 -2.26 -17.28 -34.15
C ALA A 505 -2.27 -18.69 -34.78
N MET A 506 -1.10 -19.30 -34.93
CA MET A 506 -0.95 -20.67 -35.42
C MET A 506 -1.67 -21.68 -34.53
N ASP A 507 -1.58 -21.51 -33.21
CA ASP A 507 -2.34 -22.31 -32.25
C ASP A 507 -3.87 -22.23 -32.43
N TYR A 508 -4.40 -21.03 -32.71
CA TYR A 508 -5.82 -20.85 -32.99
C TYR A 508 -6.21 -21.50 -34.32
N LEU A 509 -5.37 -21.39 -35.35
CA LEU A 509 -5.60 -22.04 -36.64
C LEU A 509 -5.60 -23.56 -36.54
N ARG A 510 -4.63 -24.15 -35.82
CA ARG A 510 -4.63 -25.60 -35.55
C ARG A 510 -5.89 -26.06 -34.82
N SER A 511 -6.40 -25.22 -33.92
CA SER A 511 -7.65 -25.51 -33.19
C SER A 511 -8.91 -25.33 -34.06
N ALA A 512 -8.88 -24.41 -35.02
CA ALA A 512 -9.99 -24.09 -35.92
C ALA A 512 -10.10 -25.06 -37.11
N HIS A 513 -8.95 -25.49 -37.63
CA HIS A 513 -8.78 -26.31 -38.83
C HIS A 513 -7.85 -27.51 -38.58
N PRO A 514 -8.20 -28.43 -37.67
CA PRO A 514 -7.36 -29.58 -37.36
C PRO A 514 -7.03 -30.44 -38.60
N GLU A 515 -7.92 -30.46 -39.60
CA GLU A 515 -7.74 -31.15 -40.87
C GLU A 515 -6.58 -30.63 -41.73
N ARG A 516 -6.19 -29.35 -41.56
CA ARG A 516 -5.10 -28.71 -42.30
C ARG A 516 -3.73 -28.91 -41.64
N PHE A 517 -3.74 -29.33 -40.38
CA PHE A 517 -2.53 -29.54 -39.59
C PHE A 517 -2.56 -30.94 -38.98
N PRO A 518 -2.50 -31.99 -39.82
CA PRO A 518 -2.39 -33.35 -39.32
C PRO A 518 -1.21 -33.41 -38.34
N THR A 519 -1.49 -33.86 -37.12
CA THR A 519 -0.45 -34.16 -36.14
C THR A 519 0.45 -35.22 -36.75
N ASP A 520 1.75 -34.91 -36.85
CA ASP A 520 2.76 -35.89 -37.20
C ASP A 520 2.61 -37.09 -36.24
N PRO A 521 2.33 -38.31 -36.74
CA PRO A 521 2.14 -39.49 -35.89
C PRO A 521 3.39 -39.83 -35.06
N ILE A 522 4.53 -39.18 -35.32
CA ILE A 522 5.80 -39.36 -34.61
C ILE A 522 6.15 -38.14 -33.73
N ALA A 523 5.25 -37.16 -33.59
CA ALA A 523 5.45 -36.08 -32.62
C ALA A 523 5.53 -36.65 -31.18
N PRO A 524 6.59 -36.32 -30.42
CA PRO A 524 6.90 -36.97 -29.13
C PRO A 524 5.89 -36.70 -28.01
#